data_AF-A0A964NWV2-F1
#
_entry.id   AF-A0A964NWV2-F1
#
_cell.length_a   1.000
_cell.length_b   1.000
_cell.length_c   1.000
_cell.angle_alpha   90.00
_cell.angle_beta   90.00
_cell.angle_gamma   90.00
#
_symmetry.space_group_name_H-M   'P 1'
#
loop_
_entity.id
_entity.type
_entity.pdbx_description
1 polymer ?
#
loop_
_entity_poly.entity_id
_entity_poly.type
_entity_poly.pdbx_seq_one_letter_code
_entity_poly.pdbx_strand_id
1 'polypeptide(L)'
;MRRRDTPRPRLHPRLRATLMVVAVAWLVGQFTERGQFQVPAVLQQQQWEYRPWEFADTSWLMMGKEGTPVGDGAFLTGNPLTIGDHVYGKGFGVFTPSEVSFQLQGAFSRLEGVVGVEPDDRPEPSGQRRVRFLVYADGDKVLETPPLDVSQDPYPVTIVIRGVHQLRLVTEREPGVRLGARAMWADMRVQRELPNPTVAARNEMDRTARGRAAHAQRLADNLNLWDVESQQAAQELLEAAGGDLPSSDETPTLGCRGQPAGVG
;
A
#
# COMPACT_ATOMS: atom_id res chain seq x y z
N MET A 1 10.72 41.98 41.28
CA MET A 1 9.80 42.46 40.21
C MET A 1 8.64 41.47 40.08
N ARG A 2 7.47 41.78 40.66
CA ARG A 2 6.26 40.95 40.54
C ARG A 2 5.56 41.29 39.22
N ARG A 3 5.31 40.29 38.36
CA ARG A 3 4.42 40.44 37.21
C ARG A 3 3.04 40.83 37.75
N ARG A 4 2.48 41.94 37.26
CA ARG A 4 1.07 42.29 37.48
C ARG A 4 0.24 41.36 36.60
N ASP A 5 -0.50 40.45 37.22
CA ASP A 5 -1.60 39.75 36.54
C ASP A 5 -2.67 40.78 36.20
N THR A 6 -2.78 41.13 34.92
CA THR A 6 -3.91 41.90 34.42
C THR A 6 -5.12 40.97 34.38
N PRO A 7 -6.26 41.34 35.00
CA PRO A 7 -7.47 40.54 34.91
C PRO A 7 -7.91 40.48 33.45
N ARG A 8 -8.04 39.26 32.90
CA ARG A 8 -8.58 39.06 31.55
C ARG A 8 -9.99 39.68 31.50
N PRO A 9 -10.33 40.47 30.45
CA PRO A 9 -11.66 41.07 30.36
C PRO A 9 -12.72 39.97 30.34
N ARG A 10 -13.65 40.02 31.32
CA ARG A 10 -14.80 39.12 31.37
C ARG A 10 -15.83 39.61 30.35
N LEU A 11 -15.89 38.95 29.19
CA LEU A 11 -16.97 39.13 28.22
C LEU A 11 -18.33 38.89 28.90
N HIS A 12 -19.33 39.71 28.58
CA HIS A 12 -20.68 39.62 29.13
C HIS A 12 -21.33 38.26 28.76
N PRO A 13 -22.10 37.62 29.67
CA PRO A 13 -22.67 36.27 29.46
C PRO A 13 -23.42 36.10 28.12
N ARG A 14 -24.27 37.07 27.79
CA ARG A 14 -25.00 37.08 26.50
C ARG A 14 -24.10 37.09 25.26
N LEU A 15 -22.97 37.79 25.31
CA LEU A 15 -22.04 37.84 24.19
C LEU A 15 -21.33 36.49 24.01
N ARG A 16 -21.04 35.78 25.11
CA ARG A 16 -20.49 34.42 25.09
C ARG A 16 -21.48 33.41 24.50
N ALA A 17 -22.75 33.51 24.91
CA ALA A 17 -23.84 32.68 24.38
C ALA A 17 -24.05 32.90 22.87
N THR A 18 -24.05 34.15 22.40
CA THR A 18 -24.15 34.45 20.96
C THR A 18 -22.95 33.91 20.18
N LEU A 19 -21.73 34.05 20.71
CA LEU A 19 -20.54 33.45 20.09
C LEU A 19 -20.61 31.92 20.08
N MET A 20 -21.21 31.29 21.09
CA MET A 20 -21.45 29.85 21.13
C MET A 20 -22.43 29.40 20.04
N VAL A 21 -23.59 30.05 19.93
CA VAL A 21 -24.61 29.72 18.90
C VAL A 21 -24.05 29.93 17.49
N VAL A 22 -23.29 30.99 17.25
CA VAL A 22 -22.64 31.22 15.95
C VAL A 22 -21.56 30.16 15.67
N ALA A 23 -20.76 29.78 16.67
CA ALA A 23 -19.76 28.72 16.51
C ALA A 23 -20.40 27.35 16.22
N VAL A 24 -21.49 27.01 16.92
CA VAL A 24 -22.25 25.76 16.71
C VAL A 24 -22.94 25.78 15.34
N ALA A 25 -23.62 26.87 14.98
CA ALA A 25 -24.26 27.01 13.66
C ALA A 25 -23.25 26.98 12.51
N TRP A 26 -22.05 27.56 12.69
CA TRP A 26 -20.96 27.48 11.71
C TRP A 26 -20.41 26.05 11.60
N LEU A 27 -20.26 25.33 12.71
CA LEU A 27 -19.86 23.91 12.72
C LEU A 27 -20.91 23.00 12.05
N VAL A 28 -22.20 23.24 12.27
CA VAL A 28 -23.31 22.50 11.66
C VAL A 28 -23.51 22.87 10.18
N GLY A 29 -23.34 24.15 9.81
CA GLY A 29 -23.42 24.62 8.42
C GLY A 29 -22.29 24.07 7.53
N GLN A 30 -21.10 23.86 8.09
CA GLN A 30 -19.99 23.18 7.39
C GLN A 30 -20.28 21.69 7.10
N PHE A 31 -21.24 21.08 7.81
CA PHE A 31 -21.64 19.68 7.62
C PHE A 31 -22.63 19.49 6.47
N THR A 32 -23.38 20.53 6.09
CA THR A 32 -24.46 20.44 5.10
C THR A 32 -24.03 20.78 3.67
N GLU A 33 -22.93 21.52 3.46
CA GLU A 33 -22.64 22.08 2.13
C GLU A 33 -21.75 21.26 1.16
N ARG A 34 -21.15 20.10 1.48
CA ARG A 34 -20.24 19.43 0.51
C ARG A 34 -20.36 17.91 0.42
N GLY A 35 -21.50 17.46 -0.09
CA GLY A 35 -21.74 16.08 -0.52
C GLY A 35 -21.10 15.66 -1.85
N GLN A 36 -20.06 16.35 -2.34
CA GLN A 36 -19.34 15.97 -3.56
C GLN A 36 -17.83 16.08 -3.38
N PHE A 37 -17.24 15.10 -2.69
CA PHE A 37 -15.80 14.85 -2.79
C PHE A 37 -15.56 13.91 -3.97
N GLN A 38 -15.09 14.45 -5.10
CA GLN A 38 -14.46 13.61 -6.12
C GLN A 38 -13.20 13.00 -5.50
N VAL A 39 -13.15 11.67 -5.41
CA VAL A 39 -11.92 10.96 -5.07
C VAL A 39 -10.89 11.37 -6.13
N PRO A 40 -9.79 12.07 -5.78
CA PRO A 40 -8.84 12.51 -6.79
C PRO A 40 -8.29 11.28 -7.52
N ALA A 41 -8.22 11.34 -8.85
CA ALA A 41 -7.65 10.31 -9.72
C ALA A 41 -6.21 9.90 -9.34
N VAL A 42 -5.57 10.64 -8.42
CA VAL A 42 -4.28 10.32 -7.80
C VAL A 42 -4.29 8.98 -7.05
N LEU A 43 -5.45 8.46 -6.62
CA LEU A 43 -5.54 7.13 -6.00
C LEU A 43 -5.56 5.96 -7.01
N GLN A 44 -5.43 6.23 -8.31
CA GLN A 44 -5.49 5.23 -9.38
C GLN A 44 -4.15 4.96 -10.07
N GLN A 45 -3.03 5.46 -9.54
CA GLN A 45 -1.73 5.20 -10.14
C GLN A 45 -1.32 3.74 -9.90
N GLN A 46 -1.46 2.91 -10.94
CA GLN A 46 -0.89 1.57 -10.98
C GLN A 46 0.63 1.68 -10.90
N GLN A 47 1.17 1.55 -9.69
CA GLN A 47 2.61 1.60 -9.46
C GLN A 47 3.20 0.21 -9.67
N TRP A 48 3.97 0.06 -10.75
CA TRP A 48 4.77 -1.12 -11.03
C TRP A 48 6.11 -1.03 -10.32
N GLU A 49 6.54 -2.14 -9.73
CA GLU A 49 7.80 -2.26 -9.00
C GLU A 49 8.58 -3.50 -9.45
N TYR A 50 9.91 -3.38 -9.54
CA TYR A 50 10.81 -4.52 -9.60
C TYR A 50 11.23 -4.89 -8.18
N ARG A 51 11.22 -6.17 -7.85
CA ARG A 51 11.53 -6.64 -6.50
C ARG A 51 12.93 -7.26 -6.46
N PRO A 52 13.74 -6.98 -5.44
CA PRO A 52 14.91 -7.80 -5.17
C PRO A 52 14.43 -9.19 -4.74
N TRP A 53 15.13 -10.23 -5.16
CA TRP A 53 14.89 -11.58 -4.68
C TRP A 53 15.33 -11.71 -3.21
N GLU A 54 14.63 -12.55 -2.46
CA GLU A 54 15.01 -12.98 -1.11
C GLU A 54 15.98 -14.16 -1.18
N PHE A 55 15.71 -15.10 -2.08
CA PHE A 55 16.54 -16.26 -2.34
C PHE A 55 16.66 -16.48 -3.83
N ALA A 56 17.81 -16.98 -4.27
CA ALA A 56 18.02 -17.38 -5.65
C ALA A 56 19.03 -18.52 -5.73
N ASP A 57 18.71 -19.54 -6.51
CA ASP A 57 19.56 -20.69 -6.77
C ASP A 57 19.40 -21.14 -8.24
N THR A 58 20.50 -21.25 -8.97
CA THR A 58 20.56 -21.77 -10.35
C THR A 58 21.03 -23.23 -10.39
N SER A 59 21.23 -23.86 -9.21
CA SER A 59 21.75 -25.21 -9.02
C SER A 59 23.08 -25.48 -9.75
N TRP A 60 23.80 -24.44 -10.17
CA TRP A 60 25.01 -24.52 -10.98
C TRP A 60 26.28 -24.37 -10.13
N LEU A 61 26.55 -25.36 -9.28
CA LEU A 61 27.66 -25.33 -8.32
C LEU A 61 29.04 -25.70 -8.92
N MET A 62 29.11 -26.15 -10.17
CA MET A 62 30.32 -26.80 -10.74
C MET A 62 31.38 -25.84 -11.30
N MET A 63 31.09 -24.54 -11.45
CA MET A 63 32.03 -23.55 -12.05
C MET A 63 32.47 -22.44 -11.09
N GLY A 64 32.01 -22.42 -9.83
CA GLY A 64 32.39 -21.40 -8.86
C GLY A 64 31.24 -20.95 -7.96
N LYS A 65 31.45 -19.85 -7.24
CA LYS A 65 30.59 -19.30 -6.18
C LYS A 65 29.27 -18.68 -6.68
N GLU A 66 28.82 -19.03 -7.88
CA GLU A 66 27.77 -18.35 -8.64
C GLU A 66 26.52 -19.21 -8.72
N GLY A 67 25.99 -19.59 -7.54
CA GLY A 67 24.65 -20.18 -7.44
C GLY A 67 23.52 -19.16 -7.63
N THR A 68 23.83 -17.85 -7.65
CA THR A 68 22.83 -16.77 -7.74
C THR A 68 22.91 -16.09 -9.11
N PRO A 69 21.77 -15.76 -9.74
CA PRO A 69 21.75 -15.02 -11.00
C PRO A 69 22.23 -13.57 -10.82
N VAL A 70 22.72 -12.99 -11.91
CA VAL A 70 23.03 -11.55 -11.99
C VAL A 70 21.78 -10.79 -12.42
N GLY A 71 21.47 -9.70 -11.71
CA GLY A 71 20.32 -8.85 -12.03
C GLY A 71 20.58 -8.04 -13.29
N ASP A 72 19.53 -7.84 -14.09
CA ASP A 72 19.52 -7.07 -15.33
C ASP A 72 20.53 -7.58 -16.40
N GLY A 73 20.90 -8.86 -16.32
CA GLY A 73 21.87 -9.48 -17.22
C GLY A 73 21.61 -10.97 -17.44
N ALA A 74 22.08 -11.45 -18.60
CA ALA A 74 22.03 -12.85 -18.96
C ALA A 74 23.00 -13.68 -18.09
N PHE A 75 22.66 -14.96 -17.89
CA PHE A 75 23.42 -15.86 -17.02
C PHE A 75 24.85 -16.06 -17.55
N LEU A 76 25.86 -15.98 -16.66
CA LEU A 76 27.31 -16.11 -16.88
C LEU A 76 28.00 -15.09 -17.80
N THR A 77 27.28 -14.48 -18.76
CA THR A 77 27.89 -13.56 -19.73
C THR A 77 27.79 -12.09 -19.30
N GLY A 78 26.79 -11.73 -18.47
CA GLY A 78 26.51 -10.32 -18.16
C GLY A 78 26.01 -9.50 -19.35
N ASN A 79 25.74 -10.17 -20.48
CA ASN A 79 25.15 -9.56 -21.67
C ASN A 79 23.70 -9.12 -21.40
N PRO A 80 23.11 -8.26 -22.25
CA PRO A 80 21.70 -7.94 -22.17
C PRO A 80 20.83 -9.20 -22.22
N LEU A 81 19.74 -9.20 -21.45
CA LEU A 81 18.75 -10.27 -21.48
C LEU A 81 18.11 -10.34 -22.87
N THR A 82 18.23 -11.48 -23.55
CA THR A 82 17.75 -11.63 -24.92
C THR A 82 16.87 -12.87 -25.06
N ILE A 83 15.71 -12.71 -25.70
CA ILE A 83 14.79 -13.82 -26.02
C ILE A 83 14.35 -13.66 -27.47
N GLY A 84 14.71 -14.62 -28.32
CA GLY A 84 14.63 -14.44 -29.78
C GLY A 84 15.41 -13.19 -30.19
N ASP A 85 14.76 -12.30 -30.96
CA ASP A 85 15.34 -11.02 -31.40
C ASP A 85 15.08 -9.84 -30.43
N HIS A 86 14.51 -10.11 -29.24
CA HIS A 86 14.11 -9.07 -28.29
C HIS A 86 15.13 -8.91 -27.16
N VAL A 87 15.53 -7.66 -26.90
CA VAL A 87 16.43 -7.28 -25.80
C VAL A 87 15.65 -6.62 -24.67
N TYR A 88 15.91 -7.05 -23.44
CA TYR A 88 15.25 -6.56 -22.23
C TYR A 88 16.25 -5.90 -21.28
N GLY A 89 15.90 -4.72 -20.77
CA GLY A 89 16.74 -3.96 -19.85
C GLY A 89 16.58 -4.33 -18.37
N LYS A 90 15.59 -5.17 -18.04
CA LYS A 90 15.27 -5.59 -16.67
C LYS A 90 14.96 -7.08 -16.61
N GLY A 91 15.35 -7.71 -15.51
CA GLY A 91 15.08 -9.13 -15.25
C GLY A 91 16.31 -9.86 -14.75
N PHE A 92 16.39 -11.17 -14.99
CA PHE A 92 17.54 -11.98 -14.64
C PHE A 92 17.59 -13.27 -15.46
N GLY A 93 18.81 -13.69 -15.80
CA GLY A 93 19.06 -14.98 -16.42
C GLY A 93 19.44 -16.05 -15.39
N VAL A 94 18.94 -17.27 -15.58
CA VAL A 94 19.25 -18.46 -14.76
C VAL A 94 19.71 -19.61 -15.65
N PHE A 95 20.32 -20.62 -15.04
CA PHE A 95 20.51 -21.92 -15.67
C PHE A 95 19.59 -22.94 -15.03
N THR A 96 18.96 -23.80 -15.83
CA THR A 96 18.01 -24.78 -15.29
C THR A 96 18.69 -26.05 -14.74
N PRO A 97 18.19 -26.63 -13.63
CA PRO A 97 17.04 -26.19 -12.85
C PRO A 97 17.37 -24.98 -11.96
N SER A 98 16.37 -24.13 -11.70
CA SER A 98 16.56 -22.93 -10.88
C SER A 98 15.34 -22.60 -10.04
N GLU A 99 15.55 -21.88 -8.95
CA GLU A 99 14.51 -21.27 -8.14
C GLU A 99 14.91 -19.87 -7.69
N VAL A 100 14.02 -18.90 -7.84
CA VAL A 100 14.18 -17.53 -7.32
C VAL A 100 12.92 -17.15 -6.55
N SER A 101 13.05 -16.73 -5.29
CA SER A 101 11.91 -16.35 -4.46
C SER A 101 11.89 -14.87 -4.09
N PHE A 102 10.70 -14.33 -3.89
CA PHE A 102 10.45 -12.92 -3.57
C PHE A 102 9.45 -12.82 -2.42
N GLN A 103 9.75 -11.96 -1.45
CA GLN A 103 8.79 -11.58 -0.42
C GLN A 103 7.96 -10.38 -0.86
N LEU A 104 6.66 -10.60 -0.88
CA LEU A 104 5.63 -9.66 -1.30
C LEU A 104 4.83 -9.10 -0.12
N GLN A 105 4.71 -9.85 0.98
CA GLN A 105 4.00 -9.44 2.19
C GLN A 105 2.53 -9.03 1.96
N GLY A 106 1.88 -9.60 0.94
CA GLY A 106 0.49 -9.29 0.58
C GLY A 106 0.27 -7.91 -0.04
N ALA A 107 1.32 -7.16 -0.36
CA ALA A 107 1.24 -5.77 -0.79
C ALA A 107 1.01 -5.57 -2.30
N PHE A 108 0.90 -6.66 -3.07
CA PHE A 108 0.85 -6.64 -4.53
C PHE A 108 -0.38 -7.39 -5.04
N SER A 109 -0.79 -7.12 -6.28
CA SER A 109 -1.98 -7.72 -6.87
C SER A 109 -1.81 -8.33 -8.25
N ARG A 110 -0.73 -7.99 -8.95
CA ARG A 110 -0.42 -8.55 -10.27
C ARG A 110 1.09 -8.73 -10.44
N LEU A 111 1.49 -9.82 -11.09
CA LEU A 111 2.83 -10.00 -11.66
C LEU A 111 2.70 -9.99 -13.18
N GLU A 112 3.57 -9.24 -13.84
CA GLU A 112 3.75 -9.22 -15.29
C GLU A 112 5.22 -9.41 -15.64
N GLY A 113 5.48 -10.00 -16.80
CA GLY A 113 6.81 -10.12 -17.38
C GLY A 113 6.81 -11.03 -18.59
N VAL A 114 7.99 -11.45 -19.00
CA VAL A 114 8.23 -12.33 -20.15
C VAL A 114 9.23 -13.41 -19.78
N VAL A 115 9.07 -14.61 -20.31
CA VAL A 115 10.02 -15.71 -20.15
C VAL A 115 10.45 -16.28 -21.48
N GLY A 116 11.63 -16.90 -21.51
CA GLY A 116 12.13 -17.57 -22.71
C GLY A 116 13.54 -18.10 -22.54
N VAL A 117 14.06 -18.72 -23.60
CA VAL A 117 15.38 -19.36 -23.60
C VAL A 117 16.33 -18.57 -24.50
N GLU A 118 17.52 -18.30 -23.99
CA GLU A 118 18.56 -17.61 -24.74
C GLU A 118 19.47 -18.62 -25.49
N PRO A 119 19.79 -18.39 -26.77
CA PRO A 119 20.65 -19.29 -27.55
C PRO A 119 22.09 -19.27 -27.05
N ASP A 120 22.68 -20.42 -26.74
CA ASP A 120 24.12 -20.56 -26.41
C ASP A 120 25.02 -20.26 -27.61
N ASP A 121 26.31 -20.00 -27.37
CA ASP A 121 27.29 -19.71 -28.42
C ASP A 121 27.66 -20.94 -29.28
N ARG A 122 27.20 -22.12 -28.86
CA ARG A 122 27.33 -23.39 -29.58
C ARG A 122 26.07 -23.67 -30.39
N PRO A 123 26.19 -24.28 -31.59
CA PRO A 123 25.03 -24.76 -32.34
C PRO A 123 24.22 -25.74 -31.50
N GLU A 124 23.02 -25.34 -31.11
CA GLU A 124 22.09 -26.20 -30.39
C GLU A 124 21.05 -26.77 -31.34
N PRO A 125 20.92 -28.10 -31.44
CA PRO A 125 19.77 -28.69 -32.12
C PRO A 125 18.50 -28.35 -31.33
N SER A 126 17.51 -27.77 -32.02
CA SER A 126 16.19 -27.47 -31.44
C SER A 126 15.60 -28.67 -30.69
N GLY A 127 14.95 -28.41 -29.55
CA GLY A 127 14.31 -29.44 -28.73
C GLY A 127 15.23 -30.18 -27.73
N GLN A 128 16.55 -29.95 -27.72
CA GLN A 128 17.46 -30.63 -26.78
C GLN A 128 17.59 -29.96 -25.40
N ARG A 129 17.08 -28.73 -25.26
CA ARG A 129 17.16 -27.91 -24.03
C ARG A 129 15.79 -27.30 -23.69
N ARG A 130 14.74 -28.12 -23.75
CA ARG A 130 13.37 -27.68 -23.45
C ARG A 130 13.17 -27.52 -21.94
N VAL A 131 12.60 -26.39 -21.55
CA VAL A 131 12.36 -26.02 -20.16
C VAL A 131 10.93 -25.54 -19.95
N ARG A 132 10.42 -25.66 -18.72
CA ARG A 132 9.16 -25.06 -18.29
C ARG A 132 9.45 -23.95 -17.28
N PHE A 133 8.67 -22.89 -17.35
CA PHE A 133 8.64 -21.83 -16.37
C PHE A 133 7.40 -22.00 -15.50
N LEU A 134 7.61 -22.04 -14.19
CA LEU A 134 6.59 -22.26 -13.20
C LEU A 134 6.57 -21.11 -12.22
N VAL A 135 5.37 -20.68 -11.81
CA VAL A 135 5.20 -19.70 -10.75
C VAL A 135 4.39 -20.33 -9.63
N TYR A 136 4.93 -20.26 -8.42
CA TYR A 136 4.23 -20.64 -7.20
C TYR A 136 3.94 -19.41 -6.34
N ALA A 137 2.72 -19.31 -5.82
CA ALA A 137 2.27 -18.30 -4.89
C ALA A 137 1.90 -18.97 -3.57
N ASP A 138 2.62 -18.64 -2.49
CA ASP A 138 2.45 -19.24 -1.16
C ASP A 138 2.47 -20.79 -1.16
N GLY A 139 3.23 -21.37 -2.10
CA GLY A 139 3.36 -22.82 -2.28
C GLY A 139 2.44 -23.43 -3.35
N ASP A 140 1.40 -22.72 -3.78
CA ASP A 140 0.48 -23.17 -4.81
C ASP A 140 0.97 -22.80 -6.20
N LYS A 141 1.00 -23.77 -7.12
CA LYS A 141 1.36 -23.51 -8.52
C LYS A 141 0.24 -22.74 -9.22
N VAL A 142 0.53 -21.51 -9.62
CA VAL A 142 -0.43 -20.60 -10.28
C VAL A 142 -0.17 -20.43 -11.78
N LEU A 143 1.02 -20.79 -12.25
CA LEU A 143 1.36 -20.79 -13.67
C LEU A 143 2.35 -21.92 -14.00
N GLU A 144 2.17 -22.50 -15.18
CA GLU A 144 3.12 -23.40 -15.83
C GLU A 144 3.04 -23.14 -17.34
N THR A 145 4.18 -22.87 -17.98
CA THR A 145 4.24 -22.69 -19.43
C THR A 145 4.22 -24.04 -20.16
N PRO A 146 3.86 -24.06 -21.45
CA PRO A 146 4.34 -25.12 -22.34
C PRO A 146 5.87 -25.22 -22.28
N PRO A 147 6.48 -26.35 -22.69
CA PRO A 147 7.93 -26.47 -22.74
C PRO A 147 8.48 -25.60 -23.88
N LEU A 148 9.38 -24.69 -23.52
CA LEU A 148 10.03 -23.71 -24.39
C LEU A 148 11.49 -24.09 -24.62
N ASP A 149 12.01 -23.76 -25.79
CA ASP A 149 13.42 -23.77 -26.17
C ASP A 149 13.77 -22.45 -26.90
N VAL A 150 14.93 -22.42 -27.53
CA VAL A 150 15.49 -21.23 -28.20
C VAL A 150 14.73 -20.82 -29.46
N SER A 151 13.86 -21.68 -30.00
CA SER A 151 13.11 -21.42 -31.23
C SER A 151 11.78 -20.70 -31.02
N GLN A 152 11.29 -20.61 -29.77
CA GLN A 152 10.02 -19.96 -29.46
C GLN A 152 10.20 -18.47 -29.21
N ASP A 153 9.20 -17.71 -29.64
CA ASP A 153 9.03 -16.30 -29.29
C ASP A 153 8.91 -16.10 -27.78
N PRO A 154 9.19 -14.88 -27.28
CA PRO A 154 9.05 -14.57 -25.86
C PRO A 154 7.64 -14.86 -25.34
N TYR A 155 7.55 -15.61 -24.24
CA TYR A 155 6.28 -16.03 -23.67
C TYR A 155 5.82 -15.06 -22.57
N PRO A 156 4.65 -14.40 -22.72
CA PRO A 156 4.17 -13.43 -21.73
C PRO A 156 3.68 -14.12 -20.45
N VAL A 157 4.00 -13.53 -19.31
CA VAL A 157 3.53 -13.92 -17.98
C VAL A 157 2.63 -12.82 -17.44
N THR A 158 1.42 -13.18 -17.04
CA THR A 158 0.48 -12.26 -16.38
C THR A 158 -0.39 -13.04 -15.41
N ILE A 159 -0.22 -12.79 -14.10
CA ILE A 159 -0.94 -13.50 -13.05
C ILE A 159 -1.44 -12.55 -11.97
N VAL A 160 -2.58 -12.89 -11.35
CA VAL A 160 -3.12 -12.18 -10.18
C VAL A 160 -2.51 -12.78 -8.91
N ILE A 161 -1.98 -11.93 -8.03
CA ILE A 161 -1.21 -12.31 -6.83
C ILE A 161 -1.67 -11.56 -5.57
N ARG A 162 -2.96 -11.20 -5.51
CA ARG A 162 -3.53 -10.49 -4.35
C ARG A 162 -3.36 -11.28 -3.06
N GLY A 163 -2.83 -10.62 -2.04
CA GLY A 163 -2.65 -11.23 -0.71
C GLY A 163 -1.51 -12.26 -0.66
N VAL A 164 -0.77 -12.47 -1.75
CA VAL A 164 0.34 -13.43 -1.77
C VAL A 164 1.50 -12.90 -0.93
N HIS A 165 2.04 -13.74 -0.06
CA HIS A 165 3.16 -13.38 0.80
C HIS A 165 4.52 -13.69 0.16
N GLN A 166 4.64 -14.84 -0.49
CA GLN A 166 5.84 -15.30 -1.18
C GLN A 166 5.53 -15.74 -2.61
N LEU A 167 6.34 -15.28 -3.56
CA LEU A 167 6.41 -15.84 -4.91
C LEU A 167 7.67 -16.67 -5.07
N ARG A 168 7.57 -17.79 -5.80
CA ARG A 168 8.71 -18.56 -6.31
C ARG A 168 8.60 -18.69 -7.82
N LEU A 169 9.65 -18.26 -8.50
CA LEU A 169 9.86 -18.41 -9.94
C LEU A 169 10.81 -19.58 -10.15
N VAL A 170 10.29 -20.67 -10.73
CA VAL A 170 11.00 -21.94 -10.86
C VAL A 170 11.16 -22.27 -12.33
N THR A 171 12.36 -22.69 -12.72
CA THR A 171 12.62 -23.17 -14.07
C THR A 171 13.08 -24.61 -14.02
N GLU A 172 12.39 -25.48 -14.74
CA GLU A 172 12.65 -26.92 -14.75
C GLU A 172 12.94 -27.41 -16.17
N ARG A 173 13.74 -28.47 -16.29
CA ARG A 173 13.90 -29.19 -17.55
C ARG A 173 12.66 -30.02 -17.85
N GLU A 174 12.32 -30.18 -19.12
CA GLU A 174 11.29 -31.14 -19.50
C GLU A 174 11.72 -32.59 -19.13
N PRO A 175 10.80 -33.47 -18.68
CA PRO A 175 11.13 -34.87 -18.46
C PRO A 175 11.79 -35.51 -19.68
N GLY A 176 12.93 -36.18 -19.47
CA GLY A 176 13.73 -36.78 -20.54
C GLY A 176 14.78 -35.85 -21.16
N VAL A 177 14.72 -34.54 -20.90
CA VAL A 177 15.75 -33.59 -21.32
C VAL A 177 16.95 -33.64 -20.36
N ARG A 178 18.13 -33.93 -20.91
CA ARG A 178 19.36 -34.09 -20.13
C ARG A 178 20.13 -32.78 -19.93
N LEU A 179 20.12 -31.91 -20.92
CA LEU A 179 20.86 -30.65 -20.91
C LEU A 179 20.02 -29.56 -20.25
N GLY A 180 20.64 -28.72 -19.42
CA GLY A 180 19.98 -27.50 -18.96
C GLY A 180 20.08 -26.40 -20.00
N ALA A 181 19.26 -25.36 -19.83
CA ALA A 181 19.20 -24.20 -20.71
C ALA A 181 19.50 -22.90 -19.94
N ARG A 182 19.92 -21.87 -20.68
CA ARG A 182 19.97 -20.49 -20.20
C ARG A 182 18.57 -19.90 -20.33
N ALA A 183 17.88 -19.79 -19.21
CA ALA A 183 16.50 -19.36 -19.14
C ALA A 183 16.39 -17.94 -18.61
N MET A 184 15.48 -17.14 -19.17
CA MET A 184 15.36 -15.72 -18.88
C MET A 184 14.01 -15.43 -18.23
N TRP A 185 14.04 -14.69 -17.13
CA TRP A 185 12.88 -14.04 -16.52
C TRP A 185 13.01 -12.54 -16.75
N ALA A 186 12.43 -12.06 -17.84
CA ALA A 186 12.60 -10.70 -18.36
C ALA A 186 11.42 -9.79 -17.99
N ASP A 187 11.70 -8.52 -17.74
CA ASP A 187 10.75 -7.46 -17.35
C ASP A 187 9.75 -7.86 -16.25
N MET A 188 10.21 -8.70 -15.31
CA MET A 188 9.38 -9.19 -14.20
C MET A 188 9.10 -8.06 -13.21
N ARG A 189 7.86 -7.61 -13.18
CA ARG A 189 7.39 -6.50 -12.35
C ARG A 189 6.09 -6.84 -11.66
N VAL A 190 5.92 -6.31 -10.46
CA VAL A 190 4.71 -6.48 -9.66
C VAL A 190 3.98 -5.16 -9.49
N GLN A 191 2.66 -5.22 -9.50
CA GLN A 191 1.79 -4.06 -9.29
C GLN A 191 1.42 -3.95 -7.82
N ARG A 192 1.68 -2.80 -7.20
CA ARG A 192 1.25 -2.52 -5.83
C ARG A 192 -0.27 -2.56 -5.72
N GLU A 193 -0.76 -3.25 -4.70
CA GLU A 193 -2.16 -3.15 -4.30
C GLU A 193 -2.32 -1.86 -3.50
N LEU A 194 -2.98 -0.88 -4.11
CA LEU A 194 -3.36 0.34 -3.41
C LEU A 194 -4.54 0.04 -2.47
N PRO A 195 -4.60 0.69 -1.29
CA PRO A 195 -5.76 0.58 -0.43
C PRO A 195 -7.01 1.00 -1.21
N ASN A 196 -8.10 0.25 -1.03
CA ASN A 196 -9.36 0.51 -1.73
C ASN A 196 -9.71 2.01 -1.60
N PRO A 197 -9.87 2.76 -2.71
CA PRO A 197 -10.03 4.20 -2.69
C PRO A 197 -11.22 4.66 -1.84
N THR A 198 -12.26 3.83 -1.72
CA THR A 198 -13.41 4.08 -0.84
C THR A 198 -13.04 4.05 0.65
N VAL A 199 -12.16 3.13 1.05
CA VAL A 199 -11.68 3.01 2.43
C VAL A 199 -10.69 4.13 2.74
N ALA A 200 -9.82 4.48 1.80
CA ALA A 200 -8.89 5.59 1.94
C ALA A 200 -9.64 6.93 2.10
N ALA A 201 -10.66 7.18 1.27
CA ALA A 201 -11.50 8.36 1.36
C ALA A 201 -12.25 8.43 2.70
N ARG A 202 -12.81 7.31 3.17
CA ARG A 202 -13.48 7.21 4.47
C ARG A 202 -12.53 7.51 5.63
N ASN A 203 -11.34 6.93 5.63
CA ASN A 203 -10.36 7.14 6.69
C ASN A 203 -9.87 8.60 6.78
N GLU A 204 -9.72 9.25 5.63
CA GLU A 204 -9.34 10.66 5.57
C GLU A 204 -10.46 11.59 6.04
N MET A 205 -11.72 11.25 5.71
CA MET A 205 -12.90 11.91 6.26
C MET A 205 -12.95 11.79 7.78
N ASP A 206 -12.72 10.59 8.32
CA ASP A 206 -12.70 10.32 9.77
C ASP A 206 -11.55 11.05 10.48
N ARG A 207 -10.39 11.23 9.83
CA ARG A 207 -9.29 12.06 10.39
C ARG A 207 -9.65 13.52 10.42
N THR A 208 -10.20 14.05 9.32
CA THR A 208 -10.57 15.47 9.22
C THR A 208 -11.66 15.82 10.23
N ALA A 209 -12.68 14.96 10.36
CA ALA A 209 -13.73 15.10 11.38
C ALA A 209 -13.16 15.11 12.80
N ARG A 210 -12.27 14.16 13.14
CA ARG A 210 -11.59 14.13 14.44
C ARG A 210 -10.74 15.37 14.71
N GLY A 211 -9.98 15.84 13.71
CA GLY A 211 -9.17 17.06 13.84
C GLY A 211 -10.00 18.31 14.10
N ARG A 212 -11.14 18.45 13.43
CA ARG A 212 -12.07 19.56 13.61
C ARG A 212 -12.80 19.48 14.96
N ALA A 213 -13.27 18.30 15.36
CA ALA A 213 -13.87 18.09 16.68
C ALA A 213 -12.89 18.46 17.81
N ALA A 214 -11.63 18.03 17.70
CA ALA A 214 -10.58 18.41 18.66
C ALA A 214 -10.25 19.91 18.64
N HIS A 215 -10.44 20.61 17.51
CA HIS A 215 -10.27 22.06 17.44
C HIS A 215 -11.46 22.79 18.09
N ALA A 216 -12.70 22.36 17.80
CA ALA A 216 -13.92 22.90 18.40
C ALA A 216 -13.92 22.71 19.92
N GLN A 217 -13.52 21.54 20.41
CA GLN A 217 -13.39 21.28 21.84
C GLN A 217 -12.41 22.27 22.50
N ARG A 218 -11.23 22.48 21.90
CA ARG A 218 -10.24 23.45 22.38
C ARG A 218 -10.76 24.89 22.40
N LEU A 219 -11.56 25.27 21.41
CA LEU A 219 -12.21 26.59 21.39
C LEU A 219 -13.25 26.70 22.50
N ALA A 220 -14.07 25.67 22.69
CA ALA A 220 -15.06 25.63 23.76
C ALA A 220 -14.42 25.71 25.15
N ASP A 221 -13.34 24.96 25.37
CA ASP A 221 -12.58 25.00 26.61
C ASP A 221 -11.94 26.39 26.83
N ASN A 222 -11.30 26.97 25.80
CA ASN A 222 -10.67 28.30 25.88
C ASN A 222 -11.67 29.43 26.15
N LEU A 223 -12.87 29.32 25.61
CA LEU A 223 -13.96 30.28 25.79
C LEU A 223 -14.82 29.99 27.03
N ASN A 224 -14.50 28.91 27.77
CA ASN A 224 -15.23 28.45 28.95
C ASN A 224 -16.71 28.15 28.67
N LEU A 225 -17.03 27.68 27.46
CA LEU A 225 -18.42 27.49 27.00
C LEU A 225 -19.17 26.42 27.80
N TRP A 226 -18.48 25.57 28.55
CA TRP A 226 -19.08 24.54 29.39
C TRP A 226 -19.63 25.05 30.73
N ASP A 227 -19.51 26.35 31.04
CA ASP A 227 -20.11 26.89 32.26
C ASP A 227 -21.65 26.97 32.16
N VAL A 228 -22.29 26.77 33.32
CA VAL A 228 -23.76 26.65 33.42
C VAL A 228 -24.49 27.89 32.91
N GLU A 229 -23.96 29.09 33.15
CA GLU A 229 -24.59 30.35 32.68
C GLU A 229 -24.53 30.46 31.15
N SER A 230 -23.40 30.09 30.55
CA SER A 230 -23.21 30.08 29.10
C SER A 230 -24.10 29.05 28.42
N GLN A 231 -24.30 27.87 29.02
CA GLN A 231 -25.19 26.84 28.51
C GLN A 231 -26.67 27.26 28.57
N GLN A 232 -27.11 27.82 29.70
CA GLN A 232 -28.48 28.32 29.86
C GLN A 232 -28.80 29.44 28.87
N ALA A 233 -27.91 30.42 28.73
CA ALA A 233 -28.11 31.53 27.79
C ALA A 233 -28.08 31.08 26.32
N ALA A 234 -27.36 30.01 25.98
CA ALA A 234 -27.39 29.43 24.64
C ALA A 234 -28.69 28.68 24.36
N GLN A 235 -29.22 27.96 25.36
CA GLN A 235 -30.49 27.25 25.28
C GLN A 235 -31.67 28.22 25.11
N GLU A 236 -31.71 29.32 25.86
CA GLU A 236 -32.70 30.40 25.69
C GLU A 236 -32.70 30.99 24.27
N LEU A 237 -31.52 31.18 23.68
CA LEU A 237 -31.38 31.70 22.32
C LEU A 237 -31.81 30.68 21.25
N LEU A 238 -31.58 29.39 21.50
CA LEU A 238 -31.98 28.31 20.61
C LEU A 238 -33.50 28.08 20.65
N GLU A 239 -34.10 28.10 21.84
CA GLU A 239 -35.56 28.04 22.04
C GLU A 239 -36.27 29.23 21.38
N ALA A 240 -35.70 30.44 21.51
CA ALA A 240 -36.19 31.62 20.81
C ALA A 240 -36.07 31.52 19.27
N ALA A 241 -35.17 30.67 18.77
CA ALA A 241 -34.96 30.39 17.36
C ALA A 241 -35.66 29.10 16.88
N GLY A 242 -36.31 28.34 17.77
CA GLY A 242 -37.06 27.12 17.46
C GLY A 242 -36.25 25.81 17.37
N GLY A 243 -35.10 25.70 18.03
CA GLY A 243 -34.32 24.45 18.11
C GLY A 243 -33.82 24.14 19.52
N ASP A 244 -33.53 22.86 19.81
CA ASP A 244 -32.98 22.39 21.10
C ASP A 244 -31.51 21.97 20.99
N LEU A 245 -30.71 22.19 22.05
CA LEU A 245 -29.37 21.61 22.18
C LEU A 245 -29.47 20.14 22.64
N PRO A 246 -28.55 19.24 22.24
CA PRO A 246 -28.46 17.90 22.82
C PRO A 246 -28.12 18.01 24.31
N SER A 247 -28.80 17.21 25.15
CA SER A 247 -28.63 17.25 26.60
C SER A 247 -27.23 16.76 27.01
N SER A 248 -26.76 17.18 28.19
CA SER A 248 -25.46 16.78 28.74
C SER A 248 -25.25 15.27 28.87
N ASP A 249 -26.33 14.49 28.82
CA ASP A 249 -26.32 13.02 28.94
C ASP A 249 -26.00 12.31 27.61
N GLU A 250 -26.00 13.00 26.46
CA GLU A 250 -25.73 12.40 25.13
C GLU A 250 -24.30 12.65 24.62
N THR A 251 -23.42 13.21 25.44
CA THR A 251 -21.99 13.34 25.13
C THR A 251 -21.33 11.96 25.16
N PRO A 252 -20.67 11.47 24.10
CA PRO A 252 -19.89 10.24 24.21
C PRO A 252 -18.72 10.52 25.15
N THR A 253 -18.75 9.93 26.34
CA THR A 253 -17.65 9.96 27.30
C THR A 253 -16.44 9.25 26.69
N LEU A 254 -15.62 9.98 25.94
CA LEU A 254 -14.26 9.57 25.62
C LEU A 254 -13.46 9.63 26.93
N GLY A 255 -13.27 8.45 27.53
CA GLY A 255 -12.73 8.28 28.87
C GLY A 255 -11.47 9.09 29.15
N CYS A 256 -11.56 9.97 30.15
CA CYS A 256 -10.39 10.54 30.81
C CYS A 256 -9.69 9.44 31.61
N ARG A 257 -8.49 9.07 31.17
CA ARG A 257 -7.58 8.18 31.88
C ARG A 257 -6.86 8.96 32.99
N GLY A 258 -7.03 8.50 34.23
CA GLY A 258 -5.99 8.48 35.28
C GLY A 258 -5.67 9.79 36.02
N GLN A 259 -6.18 9.90 37.25
CA GLN A 259 -5.61 10.74 38.31
C GLN A 259 -4.95 9.80 39.33
N PRO A 260 -3.71 10.05 39.79
CA PRO A 260 -3.03 9.14 40.72
C PRO A 260 -3.62 9.28 42.13
N ALA A 261 -3.86 8.14 42.78
CA ALA A 261 -4.27 8.06 44.17
C ALA A 261 -3.20 8.66 45.09
N GLY A 262 -3.64 9.60 45.93
CA GLY A 262 -2.83 10.20 46.98
C GLY A 262 -2.64 9.26 48.17
N VAL A 263 -1.45 9.41 48.73
CA VAL A 263 -0.95 8.86 49.99
C VAL A 263 -1.92 9.10 51.15
N GLY A 264 -2.17 8.03 51.91
CA GLY A 264 -2.48 8.02 53.33
C GLY A 264 -1.56 7.02 54.00
#